data_AF-A0A9D7EYP5-F1
#
_entry.id   AF-A0A9D7EYP5-F1
#
_cell.length_a   1.000
_cell.length_b   1.000
_cell.length_c   1.000
_cell.angle_alpha   90.00
_cell.angle_beta   90.00
_cell.angle_gamma   90.00
#
_symmetry.space_group_name_H-M   'P 1'
#
loop_
_entity.id
_entity.type
_entity.pdbx_description
1 polymer ?
#
loop_
_entity_poly.entity_id
_entity_poly.type
_entity_poly.pdbx_seq_one_letter_code
_entity_poly.pdbx_strand_id
1 'polypeptide(L)'
;MCKVELFSNEEGKENLNVGEECHIISSEDTGPRHKTGLADYDEYDNLILLCRNHHKEIDELTETYTEELLRYIKQNPRNFGEFNVDQFNKKPR
;
A
#
# COMPACT_ATOMS: atom_id res chain seq x y z
N MET A 1 -1.61 -1.11 8.11
CA MET A 1 -1.32 0.31 7.90
C MET A 1 -1.36 1.02 9.22
N CYS A 2 -0.17 1.48 9.61
CA CYS A 2 0.06 2.23 10.83
C CYS A 2 -0.93 3.39 10.94
N LYS A 3 -1.44 3.65 12.14
CA LYS A 3 -2.13 4.92 12.46
C LYS A 3 -1.12 6.05 12.77
N VAL A 4 0.13 5.88 12.31
CA VAL A 4 1.24 6.80 12.57
C VAL A 4 1.22 7.87 11.48
N GLU A 5 1.37 9.13 11.88
CA GLU A 5 1.55 10.22 10.93
C GLU A 5 2.85 10.01 10.14
N LEU A 6 2.75 9.98 8.80
CA LEU A 6 3.90 9.73 7.93
C LEU A 6 4.78 10.98 7.77
N PHE A 7 4.25 12.13 8.16
CA PHE A 7 4.94 13.42 8.17
C PHE A 7 4.71 14.06 9.53
N SER A 8 5.79 14.46 10.20
CA SER A 8 5.69 15.31 11.38
C SER A 8 6.28 16.68 11.08
N ASN A 9 5.47 17.72 11.24
CA ASN A 9 5.88 19.12 11.13
C ASN A 9 5.84 19.73 12.53
N GLU A 10 6.92 19.56 13.30
CA GLU A 10 7.09 20.24 14.59
C GLU A 10 7.82 21.57 14.37
N GLU A 11 7.27 22.68 14.88
CA GLU A 11 7.91 23.99 14.78
C GLU A 11 9.33 23.97 15.37
N GLY A 12 10.32 24.37 14.57
CA GLY A 12 11.73 24.41 14.98
C GLY A 12 12.49 23.08 14.83
N LYS A 13 11.88 22.02 14.27
CA LYS A 13 12.55 20.78 13.89
C LYS A 13 12.50 20.54 12.38
N GLU A 14 13.41 19.71 11.88
CA GLU A 14 13.35 19.25 10.50
C GLU A 14 12.10 18.38 10.28
N ASN A 15 11.44 18.56 9.14
CA ASN A 15 10.30 17.73 8.75
C ASN A 15 10.75 16.28 8.62
N LEU A 16 10.17 15.39 9.41
CA LEU A 16 10.44 13.96 9.33
C LEU A 16 9.43 13.32 8.38
N ASN A 17 9.91 12.74 7.28
CA ASN A 17 9.14 11.89 6.39
C ASN A 17 9.50 10.41 6.64
N VAL A 18 8.51 9.62 7.08
CA VAL A 18 8.62 8.17 7.25
C VAL A 18 7.75 7.38 6.27
N GLY A 19 7.10 8.08 5.34
CA GLY A 19 6.29 7.53 4.26
C GLY A 19 7.12 7.23 3.01
N GLU A 20 6.68 6.23 2.26
CA GLU A 20 7.18 5.83 0.96
C GLU A 20 6.02 5.60 0.01
N GLU A 21 6.21 6.04 -1.23
CA GLU A 21 5.31 5.69 -2.33
C GLU A 21 5.50 4.21 -2.66
N CYS A 22 4.38 3.49 -2.73
CA CYS A 22 4.34 2.09 -3.05
C CYS A 22 3.42 1.88 -4.25
N HIS A 23 3.88 1.12 -5.23
CA HIS A 23 3.07 0.71 -6.37
C HIS A 23 2.18 -0.49 -6.00
N ILE A 24 0.88 -0.37 -6.25
CA ILE A 24 -0.07 -1.49 -6.12
C ILE A 24 0.28 -2.57 -7.15
N ILE A 25 0.60 -2.18 -8.38
CA ILE A 25 1.13 -3.03 -9.45
C ILE A 25 2.54 -2.54 -9.78
N SER A 26 3.55 -3.38 -9.58
CA SER A 26 4.94 -3.04 -9.88
C SER A 26 5.18 -2.86 -11.38
N SER A 27 6.02 -1.89 -11.74
CA SER A 27 6.54 -1.69 -13.10
C SER A 27 7.58 -2.73 -13.51
N GLU A 28 8.22 -3.39 -12.55
CA GLU A 28 9.22 -4.43 -12.79
C GLU A 28 8.55 -5.77 -13.11
N ASP A 29 8.96 -6.45 -14.18
CA ASP A 29 8.37 -7.73 -14.63
C ASP A 29 8.37 -8.83 -13.54
N THR A 30 9.34 -8.77 -12.63
CA THR A 30 9.48 -9.72 -11.49
C THR A 30 9.06 -9.11 -10.16
N GLY A 31 8.52 -7.89 -10.19
CA GLY A 31 8.12 -7.14 -9.01
C GLY A 31 6.76 -7.55 -8.44
N PRO A 32 6.44 -7.05 -7.23
CA PRO A 32 5.19 -7.36 -6.55
C PRO A 32 3.96 -7.09 -7.42
N ARG A 33 3.12 -8.13 -7.60
CA ARG A 33 1.83 -8.07 -8.32
C ARG A 33 1.93 -7.55 -9.76
N HIS A 34 3.10 -7.61 -10.41
CA HIS A 34 3.27 -7.10 -11.77
C HIS A 34 2.21 -7.66 -12.74
N LYS A 35 1.68 -6.77 -13.58
CA LYS A 35 0.71 -7.08 -14.64
C LYS A 35 0.97 -6.19 -15.83
N THR A 36 0.94 -6.78 -17.03
CA THR A 36 1.03 -6.03 -18.27
C THR A 36 -0.27 -5.30 -18.60
N GLY A 37 -0.17 -4.24 -19.39
CA GLY A 37 -1.33 -3.50 -19.91
C GLY A 37 -1.69 -2.22 -19.15
N LEU A 38 -0.92 -1.84 -18.14
CA LEU A 38 -0.97 -0.47 -17.61
C LEU A 38 -0.32 0.49 -18.61
N ALA A 39 -0.98 1.63 -18.86
CA ALA A 39 -0.44 2.68 -19.72
C ALA A 39 0.73 3.41 -19.03
N ASP A 40 0.59 3.64 -17.73
CA ASP A 40 1.58 4.24 -16.86
C ASP A 40 1.47 3.62 -15.45
N TYR A 41 2.61 3.19 -14.89
CA TYR A 41 2.65 2.60 -13.55
C TYR A 41 2.68 3.67 -12.45
N ASP A 42 3.06 4.91 -12.78
CA ASP A 42 3.14 6.02 -11.84
C ASP A 42 1.80 6.80 -11.71
N GLU A 43 0.72 6.27 -12.29
CA GLU A 43 -0.61 6.84 -12.13
C GLU A 43 -1.02 6.92 -10.66
N TYR A 44 -1.67 8.03 -10.29
CA TYR A 44 -2.15 8.24 -8.92
C TYR A 44 -2.91 7.03 -8.41
N ASP A 45 -3.78 6.42 -9.22
CA ASP A 45 -4.60 5.26 -8.86
C ASP A 45 -3.80 3.98 -8.55
N ASN A 46 -2.59 3.85 -9.09
CA ASN A 46 -1.67 2.75 -8.81
C ASN A 46 -0.76 3.00 -7.60
N LEU A 47 -0.69 4.23 -7.07
CA LEU A 47 0.17 4.56 -5.94
C LEU A 47 -0.58 4.53 -4.60
N ILE A 48 0.09 4.05 -3.55
CA ILE A 48 -0.35 4.11 -2.15
C ILE A 48 0.81 4.59 -1.27
N LEU A 49 0.55 5.51 -0.34
CA LEU A 49 1.56 6.03 0.57
C LEU A 49 1.56 5.23 1.89
N LEU A 50 2.67 4.58 2.22
CA LEU A 50 2.79 3.69 3.37
C LEU A 50 4.04 4.00 4.19
N CYS A 51 4.10 3.58 5.46
CA CYS A 51 5.37 3.58 6.15
C CYS A 51 6.26 2.43 5.64
N ARG A 52 7.58 2.58 5.78
CA ARG A 52 8.58 1.59 5.34
C ARG A 52 8.26 0.13 5.72
N ASN A 53 7.83 -0.09 6.96
CA ASN A 53 7.55 -1.43 7.45
C ASN A 53 6.40 -2.09 6.68
N HIS A 54 5.32 -1.33 6.45
CA HIS A 54 4.16 -1.85 5.75
C HIS A 54 4.39 -1.94 4.25
N HIS A 55 5.16 -1.02 3.66
CA HIS A 55 5.59 -1.12 2.27
C HIS A 55 6.29 -2.47 2.03
N LYS A 56 7.30 -2.78 2.85
CA LYS A 56 7.99 -4.07 2.79
C LYS A 56 7.05 -5.25 3.01
N GLU A 57 6.18 -5.18 4.01
CA GLU A 57 5.24 -6.27 4.32
C GLU A 57 4.35 -6.63 3.12
N ILE A 58 3.75 -5.63 2.48
CA ILE A 58 2.82 -5.89 1.37
C ILE A 58 3.55 -6.38 0.11
N ASP A 59 4.79 -5.96 -0.11
CA ASP A 59 5.58 -6.39 -1.25
C ASP A 59 6.10 -7.82 -1.11
N GLU A 60 6.39 -8.26 0.12
CA GLU A 60 6.80 -9.64 0.40
C GLU A 60 5.60 -10.60 0.43
N LEU A 61 4.43 -10.13 0.90
CA LEU A 61 3.24 -10.96 1.13
C LEU A 61 2.15 -10.73 0.07
N THR A 62 2.52 -10.82 -1.20
CA THR A 62 1.63 -10.53 -2.35
C THR A 62 0.36 -11.39 -2.43
N GLU A 63 0.40 -12.63 -1.91
CA GLU A 63 -0.77 -13.51 -1.83
C GLU A 63 -1.80 -13.00 -0.81
N THR A 64 -1.33 -12.42 0.30
CA THR A 64 -2.17 -11.85 1.36
C THR A 64 -2.66 -10.46 0.95
N TYR A 65 -1.76 -9.63 0.45
CA TYR A 65 -2.01 -8.25 0.01
C TYR A 65 -2.15 -8.19 -1.50
N THR A 66 -3.30 -8.67 -1.97
CA THR A 66 -3.68 -8.66 -3.39
C THR A 66 -3.94 -7.24 -3.90
N GLU A 67 -3.92 -7.05 -5.23
CA GLU A 67 -4.29 -5.77 -5.85
C GLU A 67 -5.66 -5.28 -5.37
N GLU A 68 -6.68 -6.16 -5.36
CA GLU A 68 -8.04 -5.80 -4.94
C GLU A 68 -8.05 -5.26 -3.51
N LEU A 69 -7.32 -5.93 -2.62
CA LEU A 69 -7.21 -5.52 -1.23
C LEU A 69 -6.50 -4.17 -1.12
N LEU A 70 -5.38 -3.96 -1.80
CA LEU A 70 -4.64 -2.69 -1.75
C LEU A 70 -5.46 -1.52 -2.30
N ARG A 71 -6.24 -1.73 -3.37
CA ARG A 71 -7.19 -0.72 -3.88
C ARG A 71 -8.28 -0.40 -2.86
N TYR A 72 -8.82 -1.40 -2.18
CA TYR A 72 -9.77 -1.20 -1.09
C TYR A 72 -9.16 -0.41 0.08
N ILE A 73 -7.94 -0.75 0.49
CA ILE A 73 -7.21 -0.08 1.57
C ILE A 73 -6.98 1.39 1.24
N LYS A 74 -6.55 1.67 0.01
CA LYS A 74 -6.36 3.04 -0.47
C LYS A 74 -7.64 3.87 -0.40
N GLN A 75 -8.79 3.27 -0.72
CA GLN A 75 -10.09 3.93 -0.62
C GLN A 75 -10.58 4.06 0.82
N ASN A 76 -10.13 3.19 1.73
CA ASN A 76 -10.59 3.11 3.13
C ASN A 76 -9.44 3.11 4.15
N PRO A 77 -8.55 4.11 4.13
CA PRO A 77 -7.30 4.07 4.90
C PRO A 77 -7.52 4.01 6.42
N ARG A 78 -8.63 4.58 6.91
CA ARG A 78 -8.98 4.60 8.35
C ARG A 78 -9.36 3.22 8.91
N ASN A 79 -9.90 2.34 8.08
CA ASN A 79 -10.47 1.07 8.51
C ASN A 79 -9.48 -0.09 8.45
N PHE A 80 -8.27 0.11 7.91
CA PHE A 80 -7.27 -0.95 7.79
C PHE A 80 -6.97 -1.60 9.15
N GLY A 81 -6.78 -0.81 10.21
CA GLY A 81 -6.38 -1.35 11.52
C GLY A 81 -7.42 -2.28 12.16
N GLU A 82 -8.65 -2.25 11.66
CA GLU A 82 -9.78 -3.09 12.10
C GLU A 82 -10.12 -4.17 11.05
N PHE A 83 -9.39 -4.19 9.94
CA PHE A 83 -9.68 -5.01 8.80
C PHE A 83 -9.06 -6.40 8.95
N ASN A 84 -9.91 -7.43 8.95
CA ASN A 84 -9.46 -8.82 8.96
C ASN A 84 -9.19 -9.30 7.52
N VAL A 85 -7.90 -9.39 7.18
CA VAL A 85 -7.44 -9.79 5.84
C VAL A 85 -7.90 -11.22 5.49
N ASP A 86 -7.90 -12.13 6.45
CA ASP A 86 -8.35 -13.51 6.23
C ASP A 86 -9.84 -13.58 5.88
N GLN A 87 -10.66 -12.69 6.42
CA GLN A 87 -12.09 -12.64 6.07
C GLN A 87 -12.32 -12.07 4.66
N PHE A 88 -11.55 -11.06 4.26
CA PHE A 88 -11.65 -10.50 2.91
C PHE A 88 -11.22 -11.51 1.83
N ASN A 89 -10.13 -12.23 2.08
CA ASN A 89 -9.60 -13.23 1.15
C ASN A 89 -10.45 -14.52 1.11
N LYS A 90 -11.40 -14.70 2.03
CA LYS A 90 -12.34 -15.84 2.07
C LYS A 90 -13.57 -15.70 1.16
N LYS A 91 -13.60 -14.77 0.20
CA LYS A 91 -14.71 -14.71 -0.78
C LYS A 91 -14.91 -16.09 -1.42
N PRO A 92 -16.13 -16.66 -1.40
CA PRO A 92 -16.39 -17.94 -2.05
C PRO A 92 -16.15 -17.77 -3.55
N ARG A 93 -15.46 -18.76 -4.13
CA ARG A 93 -15.31 -18.90 -5.59
C ARG A 93 -16.66 -19.06 -6.26
#